data_AF-A0A7Y1CM71-F1
#
_entry.id   AF-A0A7Y1CM71-F1
#
_cell.length_a   1.000
_cell.length_b   1.000
_cell.length_c   1.000
_cell.angle_alpha   90.00
_cell.angle_beta   90.00
_cell.angle_gamma   90.00
#
_symmetry.space_group_name_H-M   'P 1'
#
loop_
_entity.id
_entity.type
_entity.pdbx_description
1 polymer ?
#
loop_
_entity_poly.entity_id
_entity_poly.type
_entity_poly.pdbx_seq_one_letter_code
_entity_poly.pdbx_strand_id
1 'polypeptide(L)'
;MTVEITEFRKLLEAGRCYLEGTAALAELNGRVRATLEAGHFWGAAAPLMNVTRNWEHMINRAWNEMGEQRAPLTEAQFSEWLRQQFYFPVRDS
;
A
#
# COMPACT_ATOMS: atom_id res chain seq x y z
N MET A 1 4.77 -15.99 9.95
CA MET A 1 3.89 -16.40 8.83
C MET A 1 2.41 -15.99 8.99
N THR A 2 1.61 -16.50 9.94
CA THR A 2 0.16 -16.17 10.01
C THR A 2 -0.14 -14.69 10.27
N VAL A 3 0.65 -14.04 11.13
CA VAL A 3 0.52 -12.59 11.43
C VAL A 3 0.86 -11.74 10.21
N GLU A 4 1.97 -12.04 9.52
CA GLU A 4 2.37 -11.34 8.30
C GLU A 4 1.31 -11.42 7.20
N ILE A 5 0.75 -12.62 6.96
CA ILE A 5 -0.32 -12.82 5.98
C ILE A 5 -1.58 -12.04 6.39
N THR A 6 -1.87 -11.97 7.69
CA THR A 6 -3.03 -11.24 8.21
C THR A 6 -2.88 -9.73 8.02
N GLU A 7 -1.74 -9.15 8.37
CA GLU A 7 -1.49 -7.72 8.19
C GLU A 7 -1.42 -7.34 6.71
N PHE A 8 -0.78 -8.17 5.89
CA PHE A 8 -0.75 -7.95 4.45
C PHE A 8 -2.15 -8.02 3.81
N ARG A 9 -3.01 -8.94 4.28
CA ARG A 9 -4.42 -8.99 3.83
C ARG A 9 -5.17 -7.72 4.23
N LYS A 10 -5.01 -7.23 5.46
CA LYS A 10 -5.63 -5.96 5.91
C LYS A 10 -5.14 -4.76 5.10
N LEU A 11 -3.87 -4.75 4.70
CA LEU A 11 -3.32 -3.74 3.80
C LEU A 11 -4.03 -3.77 2.43
N LEU A 12 -4.17 -4.95 1.84
CA LEU A 12 -4.89 -5.11 0.56
C LEU A 12 -6.35 -4.69 0.66
N GLU A 13 -7.03 -5.04 1.76
CA GLU A 13 -8.41 -4.63 2.03
C GLU A 13 -8.53 -3.11 2.12
N ALA A 14 -7.65 -2.45 2.88
CA ALA A 14 -7.63 -0.99 2.97
C ALA A 14 -7.37 -0.32 1.61
N GLY A 15 -6.52 -0.92 0.77
CA GLY A 15 -6.31 -0.46 -0.61
C GLY A 15 -7.58 -0.52 -1.45
N ARG A 16 -8.40 -1.58 -1.29
CA ARG A 16 -9.72 -1.68 -1.96
C ARG A 16 -10.71 -0.65 -1.43
N CYS A 17 -10.81 -0.51 -0.10
CA CYS A 17 -11.69 0.48 0.51
C CYS A 17 -11.35 1.90 0.06
N TYR A 18 -10.05 2.22 -0.07
CA TYR A 18 -9.62 3.52 -0.62
C TYR A 18 -10.10 3.71 -2.07
N LEU A 19 -9.93 2.70 -2.93
CA LEU A 19 -10.40 2.76 -4.32
C LEU A 19 -11.93 2.87 -4.46
N GLU A 20 -12.67 2.35 -3.48
CA GLU A 20 -14.13 2.43 -3.39
C GLU A 20 -14.62 3.74 -2.73
N GLY A 21 -13.70 4.59 -2.26
CA GLY A 21 -14.03 5.83 -1.56
C GLY A 21 -14.58 5.62 -0.13
N THR A 22 -14.38 4.44 0.45
CA THR A 22 -14.85 4.08 1.80
C THR A 22 -13.78 4.19 2.87
N ALA A 23 -12.53 4.47 2.49
CA ALA A 23 -11.42 4.76 3.41
C ALA A 23 -10.61 5.96 2.93
N ALA A 24 -10.13 6.78 3.86
CA ALA A 24 -9.26 7.91 3.54
C ALA A 24 -7.80 7.48 3.31
N LEU A 25 -7.01 8.34 2.64
CA LEU A 25 -5.56 8.11 2.46
C LEU A 25 -4.84 7.93 3.81
N ALA A 26 -5.32 8.61 4.86
CA ALA A 26 -4.87 8.47 6.25
C ALA A 26 -4.95 7.04 6.79
N GLU A 27 -6.08 6.39 6.56
CA GLU A 27 -6.31 5.03 7.03
C GLU A 27 -5.42 4.04 6.29
N LEU A 28 -5.29 4.21 4.96
CA LEU A 28 -4.39 3.42 4.15
C LEU A 28 -2.92 3.56 4.58
N ASN A 29 -2.47 4.79 4.87
CA ASN A 29 -1.13 5.05 5.40
C ASN A 29 -0.93 4.35 6.77
N GLY A 30 -1.91 4.43 7.66
CA GLY A 30 -1.88 3.73 8.94
C GLY A 30 -1.68 2.22 8.78
N ARG A 31 -2.37 1.60 7.81
CA ARG A 31 -2.23 0.16 7.51
C ARG A 31 -0.87 -0.20 6.94
N VAL A 32 -0.29 0.64 6.09
CA VAL A 32 1.07 0.46 5.59
C VAL A 32 2.08 0.47 6.74
N ARG A 33 1.98 1.46 7.64
CA ARG A 33 2.90 1.56 8.80
C ARG A 33 2.78 0.36 9.73
N ALA A 34 1.55 -0.06 10.05
CA ALA A 34 1.32 -1.25 10.87
C ALA A 34 1.88 -2.54 10.23
N THR A 35 1.76 -2.67 8.91
CA THR A 35 2.29 -3.84 8.18
C THR A 35 3.83 -3.84 8.18
N LEU A 36 4.47 -2.68 8.00
CA LEU A 36 5.94 -2.56 8.08
C LEU A 36 6.45 -2.87 9.49
N GLU A 37 5.78 -2.35 10.52
CA GLU A 37 6.13 -2.59 11.92
C GLU A 37 6.00 -4.09 12.27
N ALA A 38 4.86 -4.70 11.91
CA ALA A 38 4.65 -6.14 12.10
C ALA A 38 5.72 -6.96 11.34
N GLY A 39 6.03 -6.58 10.10
CA GLY A 39 7.04 -7.29 9.33
C GLY A 39 8.46 -7.15 9.88
N HIS A 40 8.79 -5.99 10.47
CA HIS A 40 10.06 -5.80 11.17
C HIS A 40 10.14 -6.67 12.43
N PHE A 41 9.07 -6.71 13.22
CA PHE A 41 9.04 -7.42 14.51
C PHE A 41 9.00 -8.96 14.34
N TRP A 42 8.20 -9.45 13.39
CA TRP A 42 7.97 -10.89 13.20
C TRP A 42 8.87 -11.53 12.14
N GLY A 43 9.73 -10.75 11.48
CA GLY A 43 10.67 -11.25 10.46
C GLY A 43 9.98 -11.61 9.15
N ALA A 44 9.22 -10.68 8.57
CA ALA A 44 8.51 -10.92 7.31
C ALA A 44 9.43 -11.22 6.13
N ALA A 45 8.94 -12.03 5.21
CA ALA A 45 9.62 -12.32 3.96
C ALA A 45 9.95 -11.01 3.19
N ALA A 46 11.20 -10.90 2.72
CA ALA A 46 11.69 -9.70 2.02
C ALA A 46 10.78 -9.23 0.86
N PRO A 47 10.17 -10.11 0.05
CA PRO A 47 9.23 -9.67 -1.00
C PRO A 47 8.01 -8.91 -0.47
N LEU A 48 7.42 -9.34 0.66
CA LEU A 48 6.27 -8.67 1.27
C LEU A 48 6.66 -7.28 1.80
N MET A 49 7.84 -7.19 2.41
CA MET A 49 8.38 -5.92 2.89
C MET A 49 8.66 -4.95 1.74
N ASN A 50 9.17 -5.44 0.62
CA ASN A 50 9.41 -4.60 -0.56
C ASN A 50 8.11 -4.06 -1.15
N VAL A 51 7.06 -4.88 -1.25
CA VAL A 51 5.73 -4.41 -1.70
C VAL A 51 5.20 -3.33 -0.75
N THR A 52 5.27 -3.57 0.56
CA THR A 52 4.75 -2.63 1.55
C THR A 52 5.51 -1.29 1.54
N ARG A 53 6.84 -1.33 1.36
CA ARG A 53 7.68 -0.11 1.20
C ARG A 53 7.36 0.64 -0.09
N ASN A 54 7.04 -0.06 -1.18
CA ASN A 54 6.60 0.59 -2.40
C ASN A 54 5.27 1.33 -2.19
N TRP A 55 4.33 0.72 -1.46
CA TRP A 55 3.08 1.39 -1.09
C TRP A 55 3.31 2.62 -0.21
N GLU A 56 4.18 2.52 0.80
CA GLU A 56 4.59 3.67 1.62
C GLU A 56 5.13 4.82 0.76
N HIS A 57 6.03 4.51 -0.17
CA HIS A 57 6.60 5.51 -1.06
C HIS A 57 5.52 6.21 -1.91
N MET A 58 4.60 5.44 -2.49
CA MET A 58 3.55 5.99 -3.36
C MET A 58 2.51 6.80 -2.58
N ILE A 59 2.17 6.37 -1.37
CA ILE A 59 1.31 7.15 -0.46
C ILE A 59 1.97 8.47 -0.09
N ASN A 60 3.26 8.48 0.26
CA ASN A 60 3.96 9.73 0.59
C ASN A 60 3.95 10.72 -0.58
N ARG A 61 4.08 10.22 -1.82
CA ARG A 61 3.95 11.03 -3.04
C ARG A 61 2.54 11.56 -3.26
N ALA A 62 1.50 10.80 -2.92
CA ALA A 62 0.12 11.25 -3.02
C ALA A 62 -0.27 12.23 -1.91
N TRP A 63 0.25 12.03 -0.70
CA TRP A 63 -0.02 12.88 0.45
C TRP A 63 0.58 14.27 0.26
N ASN A 64 1.89 14.34 0.02
CA ASN A 64 2.71 15.53 -0.24
C ASN A 64 2.26 16.90 0.35
N GLU A 65 1.56 16.92 1.49
CA GLU A 65 0.98 18.14 2.07
C GLU A 65 2.05 19.18 2.43
N MET A 66 3.23 18.71 2.84
CA MET A 66 4.39 19.55 3.17
C MET A 66 5.27 19.89 1.95
N GLY A 67 4.89 19.45 0.74
CA GLY A 67 5.63 19.74 -0.49
C GLY A 67 7.01 19.06 -0.60
N GLU A 68 7.30 18.07 0.26
CA GLU A 68 8.62 17.44 0.38
C GLU A 68 8.98 16.49 -0.77
N GLN A 69 7.97 15.97 -1.49
CA GLN A 69 8.16 15.01 -2.57
C GLN A 69 8.41 15.73 -3.90
N ARG A 70 9.51 15.37 -4.57
CA ARG A 70 9.92 15.96 -5.86
C ARG A 70 9.00 15.62 -7.03
N ALA A 71 8.19 14.57 -6.90
CA ALA A 71 7.27 14.11 -7.93
C ALA A 71 5.93 13.71 -7.31
N PRO A 72 5.11 14.67 -6.83
CA PRO A 72 3.83 14.35 -6.22
C PRO A 72 2.91 13.63 -7.19
N LEU A 73 1.99 12.84 -6.65
CA LEU A 73 0.92 12.20 -7.40
C LEU A 73 -0.39 12.92 -7.11
N THR A 74 -1.19 13.13 -8.15
CA THR A 74 -2.61 13.46 -7.94
C THR A 74 -3.35 12.22 -7.43
N GLU A 75 -4.51 12.43 -6.82
CA GLU A 75 -5.39 11.35 -6.38
C GLU A 75 -5.71 10.36 -7.52
N ALA A 76 -5.93 10.86 -8.74
CA ALA A 76 -6.18 10.03 -9.91
C ALA A 76 -4.97 9.17 -10.30
N GLN A 77 -3.76 9.74 -10.26
CA GLN A 77 -2.52 8.99 -10.55
C GLN A 77 -2.24 7.93 -9.50
N PHE A 78 -2.45 8.26 -8.22
CA PHE A 78 -2.29 7.32 -7.12
C PHE A 78 -3.33 6.18 -7.21
N SER A 79 -4.60 6.52 -7.44
CA SER A 79 -5.68 5.54 -7.60
C SER A 79 -5.42 4.58 -8.75
N GLU A 80 -4.94 5.10 -9.88
CA GLU A 80 -4.59 4.25 -11.03
C GLU A 80 -3.43 3.30 -10.73
N TRP A 81 -2.36 3.81 -10.12
CA TRP A 81 -1.27 2.96 -9.65
C TRP A 81 -1.75 1.88 -8.65
N LEU A 82 -2.66 2.24 -7.74
CA LEU A 82 -3.18 1.32 -6.75
C LEU A 82 -4.06 0.22 -7.38
N ARG A 83 -4.87 0.54 -8.39
CA ARG A 83 -5.64 -0.47 -9.17
C ARG A 83 -4.72 -1.51 -9.79
N GLN A 84 -3.57 -1.08 -10.33
CA GLN A 84 -2.60 -1.99 -10.95
C GLN A 84 -2.02 -3.00 -9.96
N GLN A 85 -2.01 -2.70 -8.65
CA GLN A 85 -1.55 -3.66 -7.63
C GLN A 85 -2.49 -4.86 -7.47
N PHE A 86 -3.74 -4.74 -7.91
CA PHE A 86 -4.75 -5.79 -7.85
C PHE A 86 -4.96 -6.50 -9.18
N TYR A 87 -4.31 -6.04 -10.25
CA TYR A 87 -4.40 -6.66 -11.56
C TYR A 87 -3.36 -7.77 -11.68
N PHE A 88 -3.82 -9.01 -11.68
CA PHE A 88 -2.99 -10.15 -12.05
C PHE A 88 -3.27 -10.45 -13.53
N PRO A 89 -2.32 -10.21 -14.46
CA PRO A 89 -2.49 -10.71 -15.80
C PRO A 89 -2.63 -12.24 -15.71
N VAL A 90 -3.73 -12.77 -16.25
CA VAL A 90 -3.87 -14.20 -16.47
C VAL A 90 -2.68 -14.60 -17.35
N ARG A 91 -1.82 -15.47 -16.84
CA ARG A 91 -0.80 -16.09 -17.68
C ARG A 91 -1.55 -17.01 -18.64
N ASP A 92 -1.67 -16.61 -19.90
CA ASP A 92 -2.03 -17.53 -20.97
C ASP A 92 -1.06 -18.72 -20.87
N SER A 93 -1.62 -19.88 -20.51
CA SER A 93 -0.90 -21.15 -20.30
C SER A 93 -0.72 -21.90 -21.59
#